data_AF-A0A1M7N670-F1
#
_entry.id   AF-A0A1M7N670-F1
#
_cell.length_a   1.000
_cell.length_b   1.000
_cell.length_c   1.000
_cell.angle_alpha   90.00
_cell.angle_beta   90.00
_cell.angle_gamma   90.00
#
_symmetry.space_group_name_H-M   'P 1'
#
loop_
_entity.id
_entity.type
_entity.pdbx_description
1 polymer ?
#
loop_
_entity_poly.entity_id
_entity_poly.type
_entity_poly.pdbx_seq_one_letter_code
_entity_poly.pdbx_strand_id
1 'polypeptide(L)'
;MNEQELIKRCFVIGPMKDMSRLSLLARKIVEPLVRPHGFTVITPEEGNIGSVMDQVLLYLEQADILVADLTGNNPNVMYELGIYHSFGKPSLIVKDSSYANEQEQTPFDIAAYRFLDLPLEDIESSRALLKPRLEEIIRVLGEIDWFPNPVTRFYNSPIAEIPTAVGLSKNYLKNFLSMILPKVFMRYEDSDDFELKVYEVIGKDTNGNPIERQLEKSQREKLQFKILIPDKMHMANHDYIRNLQEGKLIDFVAAKVVRRSRPFNLYMRYDDSGTPVLIDIPTVLVTLNDSIQRRRGLQETQIDNSEWLLLETQELERFASKCELFRKKLETEYPSTKNKIQIVWRWSPDENLD
;
A
#
# COMPACT_ATOMS: atom_id res chain seq x y z
N MET A 1 -9.62 24.17 3.85
CA MET A 1 -8.62 24.44 2.79
C MET A 1 -8.12 23.07 2.35
N ASN A 2 -8.29 22.76 1.06
CA ASN A 2 -8.41 21.41 0.51
C ASN A 2 -7.33 20.39 0.91
N GLU A 3 -7.78 19.14 1.07
CA GLU A 3 -7.00 17.91 0.98
C GLU A 3 -5.98 18.03 -0.16
N GLN A 4 -4.70 17.83 0.15
CA GLN A 4 -3.70 17.59 -0.89
C GLN A 4 -3.96 16.20 -1.46
N GLU A 5 -4.84 16.15 -2.46
CA GLU A 5 -5.07 14.99 -3.32
C GLU A 5 -3.70 14.52 -3.85
N LEU A 6 -3.32 13.29 -3.50
CA LEU A 6 -2.06 12.68 -3.93
C LEU A 6 -1.99 12.73 -5.46
N ILE A 7 -0.95 13.39 -5.97
CA ILE A 7 -0.73 13.54 -7.41
C ILE A 7 -0.38 12.16 -7.97
N LYS A 8 -1.34 11.51 -8.63
CA LYS A 8 -1.12 10.25 -9.34
C LYS A 8 -0.18 10.50 -10.51
N ARG A 9 0.72 9.57 -10.82
CA ARG A 9 1.78 9.75 -11.83
C ARG A 9 1.66 8.73 -12.94
N CYS A 10 1.57 9.22 -14.18
CA CYS A 10 1.74 8.40 -15.37
C CYS A 10 3.14 8.69 -15.94
N PHE A 11 4.02 7.71 -15.91
CA PHE A 11 5.37 7.86 -16.45
C PHE A 11 5.38 7.37 -17.89
N VAL A 12 5.90 8.20 -18.79
CA VAL A 12 6.04 7.86 -20.20
C VAL A 12 7.51 7.74 -20.52
N ILE A 13 7.91 6.55 -20.96
CA ILE A 13 9.29 6.23 -21.36
C ILE A 13 9.33 5.91 -22.85
N GLY A 14 10.47 6.19 -23.46
CA GLY A 14 10.71 5.92 -24.87
C GLY A 14 12.17 6.18 -25.23
N PRO A 15 12.58 5.89 -26.47
CA PRO A 15 13.97 6.02 -26.89
C PRO A 15 14.48 7.45 -26.75
N MET A 16 15.49 7.65 -25.91
CA MET A 16 16.09 8.97 -25.64
C MET A 16 16.74 9.65 -26.87
N LYS A 17 16.88 8.93 -27.99
CA LYS A 17 17.37 9.49 -29.25
C LYS A 17 16.27 10.19 -30.06
N ASP A 18 15.00 9.98 -29.71
CA ASP A 18 13.84 10.55 -30.40
C ASP A 18 12.91 11.26 -29.40
N MET A 19 13.39 12.39 -28.90
CA MET A 19 12.67 13.18 -27.88
C MET A 19 11.39 13.81 -28.44
N SER A 20 11.35 14.12 -29.73
CA SER A 20 10.13 14.58 -30.41
C SER A 20 9.00 13.58 -30.27
N ARG A 21 9.28 12.30 -30.53
CA ARG A 21 8.29 11.23 -30.42
C ARG A 21 7.87 10.98 -28.98
N LEU A 22 8.82 10.98 -28.05
CA LEU A 22 8.51 10.86 -26.63
C LEU A 22 7.58 11.99 -26.15
N SER A 23 7.87 13.24 -26.55
CA SER A 23 7.05 14.40 -26.22
C SER A 23 5.66 14.33 -26.87
N LEU A 24 5.57 13.88 -28.12
CA LEU A 24 4.31 13.65 -28.83
C LEU A 24 3.43 12.64 -28.07
N LEU A 25 3.99 11.47 -27.75
CA LEU A 25 3.30 10.44 -26.99
C LEU A 25 2.88 10.95 -25.61
N ALA A 26 3.80 11.54 -24.84
CA ALA A 26 3.53 11.99 -23.48
C ALA A 26 2.49 13.12 -23.44
N ARG A 27 2.72 14.20 -24.18
CA ARG A 27 1.97 15.46 -24.03
C ARG A 27 0.73 15.54 -24.91
N LYS A 28 0.78 14.97 -26.11
CA LYS A 28 -0.35 15.06 -27.05
C LYS A 28 -1.26 13.84 -26.97
N ILE A 29 -0.74 12.66 -26.64
CA ILE A 29 -1.57 11.43 -26.63
C ILE A 29 -1.95 11.05 -25.21
N VAL A 30 -0.98 10.84 -24.31
CA VAL A 30 -1.22 10.29 -22.96
C VAL A 30 -1.82 11.32 -22.01
N GLU A 31 -1.22 12.51 -21.89
CA GLU A 31 -1.63 13.52 -20.90
C GLU A 31 -3.12 13.91 -20.98
N PRO A 32 -3.71 14.17 -22.17
CA PRO A 32 -5.13 14.48 -22.29
C PRO A 32 -6.06 13.35 -21.84
N LEU A 33 -5.59 12.10 -21.85
CA LEU A 33 -6.37 10.93 -21.45
C LEU A 33 -6.33 10.70 -19.93
N VAL A 34 -5.19 10.96 -19.29
CA VAL A 34 -5.00 10.65 -17.86
C VAL A 34 -5.27 11.84 -16.93
N ARG A 35 -5.11 13.08 -17.42
CA ARG A 35 -5.32 14.29 -16.63
C ARG A 35 -6.76 14.44 -16.07
N PRO A 36 -7.83 14.10 -16.81
CA PRO A 36 -9.20 14.09 -16.25
C PRO A 36 -9.40 13.12 -15.07
N HIS A 37 -8.49 12.17 -14.88
CA HIS A 37 -8.51 11.19 -13.79
C HIS A 37 -7.56 11.53 -12.64
N GLY A 38 -7.02 12.76 -12.61
CA GLY A 38 -6.14 13.25 -11.54
C GLY A 38 -4.66 12.83 -11.68
N PHE A 39 -4.24 12.37 -12.86
CA PHE A 39 -2.85 12.02 -13.11
C PHE A 39 -2.05 13.19 -13.69
N THR A 40 -0.79 13.27 -13.28
CA THR A 40 0.25 14.07 -13.91
C THR A 40 1.14 13.17 -14.75
N VAL A 41 1.45 13.61 -15.97
CA VAL A 41 2.39 12.91 -16.86
C VAL A 41 3.80 13.40 -16.60
N ILE A 42 4.69 12.46 -16.33
CA ILE A 42 6.13 12.71 -16.17
C ILE A 42 6.93 12.03 -17.28
N THR A 43 8.07 12.61 -17.65
CA THR A 43 9.04 12.05 -18.61
C THR A 43 10.47 12.17 -18.07
N PRO A 44 11.44 11.39 -18.57
CA PRO A 44 12.84 11.49 -18.14
C PRO A 44 13.47 12.88 -18.33
N GLU A 45 12.89 13.75 -19.16
CA GLU A 45 13.39 15.11 -19.43
C GLU A 45 13.19 16.10 -18.27
N GLU A 46 12.22 15.87 -17.39
CA GLU A 46 11.81 16.85 -16.37
C GLU A 46 12.75 16.89 -15.15
N GLY A 47 13.86 16.16 -15.22
CA GLY A 47 14.81 15.95 -14.16
C GLY A 47 16.08 16.78 -14.27
N ASN A 48 16.37 17.61 -13.26
CA ASN A 48 17.48 18.57 -13.31
C ASN A 48 18.74 18.22 -12.48
N ILE A 49 18.78 17.13 -11.68
CA ILE A 49 19.92 16.88 -10.78
C ILE A 49 20.12 15.36 -10.54
N GLY A 50 21.29 14.80 -10.91
CA GLY A 50 21.72 13.44 -10.57
C GLY A 50 22.19 12.58 -11.75
N SER A 51 22.53 11.31 -11.49
CA SER A 51 22.68 10.30 -12.54
C SER A 51 21.32 10.08 -13.20
N VAL A 52 21.23 10.24 -14.52
CA VAL A 52 20.00 10.04 -15.31
C VAL A 52 19.33 8.70 -14.97
N MET A 53 20.13 7.68 -14.67
CA MET A 53 19.65 6.36 -14.30
C MET A 53 18.93 6.34 -12.95
N ASP A 54 19.48 6.97 -11.91
CA ASP A 54 18.89 6.98 -10.57
C ASP A 54 17.54 7.70 -10.56
N GLN A 55 17.43 8.75 -11.38
CA GLN A 55 16.19 9.49 -11.55
C GLN A 55 15.12 8.70 -12.30
N VAL A 56 15.49 8.01 -13.38
CA VAL A 56 14.56 7.12 -14.09
C VAL A 56 14.06 6.03 -13.14
N LEU A 57 14.95 5.43 -12.33
CA LEU A 57 14.55 4.44 -11.31
C LEU A 57 13.55 5.03 -10.30
N LEU A 58 13.80 6.24 -9.82
CA LEU A 58 12.88 6.95 -8.92
C LEU A 58 11.51 7.18 -9.58
N TYR A 59 11.48 7.59 -10.85
CA TYR A 59 10.23 7.80 -11.59
C TYR A 59 9.49 6.50 -11.88
N LEU A 60 10.20 5.41 -12.22
CA LEU A 60 9.60 4.07 -12.36
C LEU A 60 8.96 3.63 -11.04
N GLU A 61 9.63 3.88 -9.90
CA GLU A 61 9.09 3.52 -8.58
C GLU A 61 7.87 4.36 -8.20
N GLN A 62 7.88 5.66 -8.52
CA GLN A 62 6.81 6.58 -8.16
C GLN A 62 5.60 6.55 -9.10
N ALA A 63 5.75 6.04 -10.32
CA ALA A 63 4.67 5.96 -11.28
C ALA A 63 3.57 4.99 -10.83
N ASP A 64 2.32 5.37 -11.03
CA ASP A 64 1.15 4.51 -10.85
C ASP A 64 0.82 3.75 -12.13
N ILE A 65 1.14 4.34 -13.29
CA ILE A 65 0.98 3.75 -14.61
C ILE A 65 2.23 4.05 -15.44
N LEU A 66 2.77 3.04 -16.13
CA LEU A 66 3.83 3.22 -17.12
C LEU A 66 3.25 3.13 -18.53
N VAL A 67 3.62 4.06 -19.41
CA VAL A 67 3.44 3.92 -20.86
C VAL A 67 4.83 3.83 -21.50
N ALA A 68 5.13 2.70 -22.14
CA ALA A 68 6.44 2.39 -22.68
C ALA A 68 6.39 2.30 -24.20
N ASP A 69 7.10 3.20 -24.88
CA ASP A 69 7.30 3.18 -26.32
C ASP A 69 8.46 2.25 -26.71
N LEU A 70 8.14 1.08 -27.25
CA LEU A 70 9.11 0.10 -27.73
C LEU A 70 9.36 0.15 -29.24
N THR A 71 8.96 1.23 -29.91
CA THR A 71 9.24 1.40 -31.34
C THR A 71 10.74 1.34 -31.61
N GLY A 72 11.17 0.52 -32.57
CA GLY A 72 12.58 0.29 -32.87
C GLY A 72 13.34 -0.57 -31.86
N ASN A 73 12.64 -1.26 -30.93
CA ASN A 73 13.20 -2.24 -30.00
C ASN A 73 14.39 -1.70 -29.16
N ASN A 74 14.24 -0.50 -28.58
CA ASN A 74 15.31 0.13 -27.80
C ASN A 74 15.63 -0.64 -26.50
N PRO A 75 16.90 -1.03 -26.26
CA PRO A 75 17.28 -1.83 -25.10
C PRO A 75 17.13 -1.10 -23.76
N ASN A 76 17.26 0.24 -23.72
CA ASN A 76 17.08 1.00 -22.48
C ASN A 76 15.61 0.96 -22.04
N VAL A 77 14.69 1.15 -22.98
CA VAL A 77 13.25 1.08 -22.67
C VAL A 77 12.85 -0.33 -22.24
N MET A 78 13.45 -1.37 -22.83
CA MET A 78 13.24 -2.75 -22.38
C MET A 78 13.76 -2.99 -20.97
N TYR A 79 14.92 -2.43 -20.64
CA TYR A 79 15.48 -2.52 -19.29
C TYR A 79 14.59 -1.84 -18.26
N GLU A 80 14.14 -0.61 -18.53
CA GLU A 80 13.20 0.16 -17.70
C GLU A 80 11.86 -0.57 -17.53
N LEU A 81 11.31 -1.11 -18.61
CA LEU A 81 10.09 -1.92 -18.60
C LEU A 81 10.26 -3.20 -17.77
N GLY A 82 11.41 -3.88 -17.89
CA GLY A 82 11.73 -5.07 -17.10
C GLY A 82 11.76 -4.79 -15.60
N ILE A 83 12.37 -3.67 -15.20
CA ILE A 83 12.33 -3.19 -13.81
C ILE A 83 10.89 -2.88 -13.40
N TYR A 84 10.13 -2.15 -14.21
CA TYR A 84 8.76 -1.80 -13.83
C TYR A 84 7.84 -3.02 -13.70
N HIS A 85 8.01 -4.04 -14.54
CA HIS A 85 7.31 -5.33 -14.40
C HIS A 85 7.56 -5.98 -13.04
N SER A 86 8.76 -5.83 -12.49
CA SER A 86 9.10 -6.38 -11.19
C SER A 86 8.34 -5.72 -10.03
N PHE A 87 7.83 -4.48 -10.21
CA PHE A 87 6.97 -3.79 -9.25
C PHE A 87 5.50 -4.26 -9.27
N GLY A 88 5.08 -5.00 -10.30
CA GLY A 88 3.69 -5.46 -10.42
C GLY A 88 2.67 -4.34 -10.66
N LYS A 89 3.12 -3.19 -11.14
CA LYS A 89 2.29 -2.04 -11.48
C LYS A 89 1.81 -2.11 -12.94
N PRO A 90 0.73 -1.41 -13.33
CA PRO A 90 0.21 -1.47 -14.69
C PRO A 90 1.14 -0.77 -15.67
N SER A 91 1.45 -1.45 -16.77
CA SER A 91 2.16 -0.90 -17.91
C SER A 91 1.35 -1.08 -19.18
N LEU A 92 1.41 -0.08 -20.05
CA LEU A 92 0.94 -0.14 -21.43
C LEU A 92 2.15 -0.04 -22.33
N ILE A 93 2.28 -0.99 -23.24
CA ILE A 93 3.39 -1.02 -24.17
C ILE A 93 2.85 -0.64 -25.55
N VAL A 94 3.46 0.36 -26.16
CA VAL A 94 3.04 0.92 -27.44
C VAL A 94 4.16 0.79 -28.46
N LYS A 95 3.77 0.68 -29.73
CA LYS A 95 4.67 0.74 -30.88
C LYS A 95 4.07 1.66 -31.92
N ASP A 96 4.91 2.46 -32.55
CA ASP A 96 4.51 3.35 -33.63
C ASP A 96 4.29 2.54 -34.90
N SER A 97 3.04 2.42 -35.34
CA SER A 97 2.69 1.66 -36.54
C SER A 97 3.21 2.32 -37.82
N SER A 98 3.57 3.61 -37.77
CA SER A 98 4.19 4.34 -38.89
C SER A 98 5.67 3.99 -39.07
N TYR A 99 6.29 3.37 -38.06
CA TYR A 99 7.72 3.07 -38.06
C TYR A 99 7.98 1.75 -38.77
N ALA A 100 8.05 1.77 -40.11
CA ALA A 100 8.34 0.59 -40.92
C ALA A 100 9.86 0.48 -41.15
N ASN A 101 10.55 -0.34 -40.37
CA ASN A 101 11.92 -0.76 -40.67
C ASN A 101 11.99 -2.29 -40.84
N GLU A 102 12.57 -2.76 -41.94
CA GLU A 102 12.70 -4.19 -42.30
C GLU A 102 13.51 -5.02 -41.28
N GLN A 103 14.23 -4.36 -40.35
CA GLN A 103 14.95 -4.99 -39.24
C GLN A 103 14.07 -5.22 -37.99
N GLU A 104 12.78 -4.87 -38.01
CA GLU A 104 11.82 -5.17 -36.94
C GLU A 104 11.25 -6.60 -37.02
N GLN A 105 12.11 -7.61 -37.17
CA GLN A 105 11.72 -8.89 -36.58
C GLN A 105 11.62 -8.64 -35.08
N THR A 106 10.39 -8.48 -34.57
CA THR A 106 10.13 -8.42 -33.13
C THR A 106 10.87 -9.60 -32.52
N PRO A 107 11.94 -9.38 -31.74
CA PRO A 107 12.72 -10.48 -31.21
C PRO A 107 11.79 -11.45 -30.49
N PHE A 108 12.06 -12.76 -30.54
CA PHE A 108 11.14 -13.78 -30.02
C PHE A 108 10.73 -13.52 -28.56
N ASP A 109 11.62 -12.90 -27.77
CA ASP A 109 11.40 -12.50 -26.38
C ASP A 109 10.37 -11.38 -26.19
N ILE A 110 10.07 -10.63 -27.26
CA ILE A 110 9.21 -9.44 -27.27
C ILE A 110 7.82 -9.77 -27.83
N ALA A 111 7.69 -10.82 -28.65
CA ALA A 111 6.41 -11.27 -29.21
C ALA A 111 5.38 -11.72 -28.13
N ALA A 112 5.86 -12.06 -26.93
CA ALA A 112 5.00 -12.42 -25.80
C ALA A 112 4.29 -11.22 -25.15
N TYR A 113 4.76 -9.99 -25.38
CA TYR A 113 4.11 -8.79 -24.88
C TYR A 113 2.96 -8.38 -25.80
N ARG A 114 1.86 -7.93 -25.20
CA ARG A 114 0.76 -7.31 -25.95
C ARG A 114 1.08 -5.84 -26.16
N PHE A 115 1.37 -5.47 -27.39
CA PHE A 115 1.56 -4.07 -27.79
C PHE A 115 0.26 -3.48 -28.31
N LEU A 116 0.16 -2.15 -28.19
CA LEU A 116 -0.79 -1.36 -28.97
C LEU A 116 -0.01 -0.70 -30.11
N ASP A 117 -0.41 -1.02 -31.34
CA ASP A 117 0.08 -0.35 -32.53
C ASP A 117 -0.63 1.01 -32.65
N LEU A 118 0.12 2.09 -32.49
CA LEU A 118 -0.39 3.46 -32.49
C LEU A 118 0.23 4.24 -33.66
N PRO A 119 -0.56 4.81 -34.58
CA PRO A 119 -0.03 5.76 -35.55
C PRO A 119 0.24 7.09 -34.84
N LEU A 120 1.45 7.31 -34.32
CA LEU A 120 1.71 8.44 -33.42
C LEU A 120 1.50 9.81 -34.09
N GLU A 121 1.69 9.88 -35.42
CA GLU A 121 1.40 11.07 -36.22
C GLU A 121 -0.11 11.37 -36.31
N ASP A 122 -0.97 10.35 -36.22
CA ASP A 122 -2.42 10.50 -36.09
C ASP A 122 -2.82 10.47 -34.61
N ILE A 123 -2.74 11.64 -33.99
CA ILE A 123 -3.00 11.85 -32.56
C ILE A 123 -4.40 11.37 -32.16
N GLU A 124 -5.42 11.62 -32.99
CA GLU A 124 -6.81 11.29 -32.65
C GLU A 124 -7.05 9.78 -32.72
N SER A 125 -6.50 9.11 -33.75
CA SER A 125 -6.54 7.65 -33.85
C SER A 125 -5.78 7.00 -32.69
N SER A 126 -4.57 7.50 -32.38
CA SER A 126 -3.77 7.02 -31.25
C SER A 126 -4.49 7.17 -29.91
N ARG A 127 -5.16 8.31 -29.69
CA ARG A 127 -5.99 8.53 -28.49
C ARG A 127 -7.15 7.55 -28.41
N ALA A 128 -7.86 7.33 -29.52
CA ALA A 128 -9.00 6.41 -29.57
C ALA A 128 -8.60 4.96 -29.27
N LEU A 129 -7.41 4.55 -29.72
CA LEU A 129 -6.87 3.21 -29.46
C LEU A 129 -6.37 3.03 -28.01
N LEU A 130 -5.73 4.06 -27.45
CA LEU A 130 -5.14 3.99 -26.12
C LEU A 130 -6.17 4.16 -24.98
N LYS A 131 -7.19 5.00 -25.20
CA LYS A 131 -8.16 5.40 -24.18
C LYS A 131 -8.87 4.23 -23.48
N PRO A 132 -9.45 3.24 -24.17
CA PRO A 132 -10.17 2.15 -23.51
C PRO A 132 -9.28 1.34 -22.55
N ARG A 133 -8.00 1.17 -22.90
CA ARG A 133 -7.03 0.43 -22.08
C ARG A 133 -6.61 1.21 -20.85
N LEU A 134 -6.39 2.51 -21.00
CA LEU A 134 -6.11 3.40 -19.87
C LEU A 134 -7.30 3.46 -18.90
N GLU A 135 -8.51 3.66 -19.40
CA GLU A 135 -9.72 3.71 -18.56
C GLU A 135 -9.97 2.39 -17.82
N GLU A 136 -9.72 1.25 -18.47
CA GLU A 136 -9.78 -0.07 -17.82
C GLU A 136 -8.77 -0.18 -16.67
N ILE A 137 -7.51 0.21 -16.91
CA ILE A 137 -6.45 0.20 -15.88
C ILE A 137 -6.83 1.13 -14.72
N ILE A 138 -7.25 2.36 -15.03
CA ILE A 138 -7.58 3.39 -14.02
C ILE A 138 -8.76 2.92 -13.17
N ARG A 139 -9.77 2.28 -13.75
CA ARG A 139 -10.94 1.77 -13.02
C ARG A 139 -10.58 0.73 -11.97
N VAL A 140 -9.67 -0.18 -12.29
CA VAL A 140 -9.25 -1.26 -11.38
C VAL A 140 -8.06 -0.88 -10.51
N LEU A 141 -7.52 0.34 -10.70
CA LEU A 141 -6.37 0.85 -9.96
C LEU A 141 -6.77 1.02 -8.48
N GLY A 142 -6.20 0.18 -7.62
CA GLY A 142 -6.53 0.12 -6.19
C GLY A 142 -7.47 -1.02 -5.78
N GLU A 143 -8.13 -1.68 -6.74
CA GLU A 143 -8.97 -2.87 -6.47
C GLU A 143 -8.17 -4.18 -6.53
N ILE A 144 -7.10 -4.21 -7.32
CA ILE A 144 -6.30 -5.41 -7.54
C ILE A 144 -4.99 -5.38 -6.75
N ASP A 145 -4.50 -6.55 -6.36
CA ASP A 145 -3.27 -6.66 -5.59
C ASP A 145 -2.01 -6.33 -6.41
N TRP A 146 -1.96 -6.75 -7.68
CA TRP A 146 -0.91 -6.42 -8.65
C TRP A 146 -1.40 -6.70 -10.09
N PHE A 147 -0.72 -6.11 -11.08
CA PHE A 147 -0.99 -6.31 -12.49
C PHE A 147 -0.20 -7.50 -13.06
N PRO A 148 -0.84 -8.34 -13.89
CA PRO A 148 -0.20 -9.50 -14.49
C PRO A 148 0.72 -9.10 -15.65
N ASN A 149 1.99 -9.47 -15.55
CA ASN A 149 3.03 -9.31 -16.55
C ASN A 149 3.92 -10.57 -16.56
N PRO A 150 4.90 -10.74 -17.46
CA PRO A 150 5.71 -11.97 -17.50
C PRO A 150 6.40 -12.30 -16.17
N VAL A 151 6.90 -11.29 -15.46
CA VAL A 151 7.57 -11.46 -14.16
C VAL A 151 6.56 -11.89 -13.10
N THR A 152 5.45 -11.16 -12.93
CA THR A 152 4.45 -11.49 -11.90
C THR A 152 3.70 -12.78 -12.18
N ARG A 153 3.56 -13.20 -13.45
CA ARG A 153 3.00 -14.51 -13.82
C ARG A 153 3.95 -15.65 -13.48
N PHE A 154 5.25 -15.48 -13.73
CA PHE A 154 6.24 -16.51 -13.42
C PHE A 154 6.35 -16.75 -11.91
N TYR A 155 6.41 -15.67 -11.12
CA TYR A 155 6.57 -15.75 -9.67
C TYR A 155 5.25 -15.80 -8.88
N ASN A 156 4.11 -15.61 -9.56
CA ASN A 156 2.80 -15.42 -8.93
C ASN A 156 2.78 -14.30 -7.86
N SER A 157 3.65 -13.31 -8.01
CA SER A 157 3.85 -12.16 -7.12
C SER A 157 4.78 -11.14 -7.80
N PRO A 158 4.67 -9.83 -7.48
CA PRO A 158 5.75 -8.89 -7.77
C PRO A 158 7.02 -9.28 -7.02
N ILE A 159 8.19 -9.09 -7.64
CA ILE A 159 9.48 -9.52 -7.07
C ILE A 159 10.32 -8.36 -6.55
N ALA A 160 10.19 -7.19 -7.20
CA ALA A 160 10.72 -5.94 -6.67
C ALA A 160 9.65 -5.21 -5.88
N GLU A 161 8.62 -5.92 -5.43
CA GLU A 161 7.89 -5.47 -4.26
C GLU A 161 8.85 -5.50 -3.06
N ILE A 162 9.61 -4.42 -2.93
CA ILE A 162 10.20 -4.01 -1.68
C ILE A 162 9.24 -3.20 -0.78
N PRO A 163 7.90 -3.08 -0.98
CA PRO A 163 7.06 -2.72 0.13
C PRO A 163 7.09 -3.88 1.12
N THR A 164 8.04 -3.81 2.04
CA THR A 164 7.91 -4.48 3.33
C THR A 164 6.50 -4.25 3.88
N ALA A 165 5.81 -3.14 3.55
CA ALA A 165 4.42 -2.90 3.94
C ALA A 165 3.43 -3.94 3.42
N VAL A 166 3.52 -4.36 2.15
CA VAL A 166 2.59 -5.36 1.58
C VAL A 166 2.90 -6.75 2.13
N GLY A 167 4.18 -7.13 2.21
CA GLY A 167 4.60 -8.40 2.82
C GLY A 167 4.26 -8.48 4.31
N LEU A 168 4.55 -7.43 5.06
CA LEU A 168 4.27 -7.33 6.49
C LEU A 168 2.77 -7.22 6.76
N SER A 169 2.00 -6.49 5.95
CA SER A 169 0.54 -6.49 6.08
C SER A 169 0.00 -7.89 5.84
N LYS A 170 0.37 -8.58 4.74
CA LYS A 170 -0.06 -9.99 4.52
C LYS A 170 0.28 -10.89 5.72
N ASN A 171 1.49 -10.78 6.27
CA ASN A 171 1.90 -11.56 7.45
C ASN A 171 1.12 -11.18 8.71
N TYR A 172 0.94 -9.90 8.99
CA TYR A 172 0.16 -9.39 10.11
C TYR A 172 -1.31 -9.83 10.01
N LEU A 173 -1.92 -9.65 8.83
CA LEU A 173 -3.29 -10.07 8.53
C LEU A 173 -3.47 -11.59 8.69
N LYS A 174 -2.56 -12.39 8.12
CA LYS A 174 -2.65 -13.86 8.15
C LYS A 174 -2.32 -14.44 9.54
N ASN A 175 -1.25 -13.98 10.18
CA ASN A 175 -0.72 -14.64 11.37
C ASN A 175 -1.28 -14.06 12.68
N PHE A 176 -1.86 -12.86 12.65
CA PHE A 176 -2.43 -12.22 13.82
C PHE A 176 -3.94 -12.00 13.64
N LEU A 177 -4.35 -11.14 12.70
CA LEU A 177 -5.74 -10.69 12.64
C LEU A 177 -6.72 -11.82 12.24
N SER A 178 -6.40 -12.64 11.25
CA SER A 178 -7.28 -13.75 10.84
C SER A 178 -7.44 -14.81 11.93
N MET A 179 -6.45 -14.93 12.83
CA MET A 179 -6.52 -15.85 13.95
C MET A 179 -7.40 -15.33 15.10
N ILE A 180 -7.46 -14.01 15.28
CA ILE A 180 -8.07 -13.35 16.43
C ILE A 180 -9.47 -12.83 16.09
N LEU A 181 -9.60 -12.02 15.04
CA LEU A 181 -10.78 -11.19 14.81
C LEU A 181 -12.09 -11.99 14.68
N PRO A 182 -12.20 -13.03 13.83
CA PRO A 182 -13.43 -13.81 13.74
C PRO A 182 -13.83 -14.37 15.11
N LYS A 183 -12.87 -14.88 15.87
CA LYS A 183 -13.11 -15.58 17.12
C LYS A 183 -13.37 -14.64 18.30
N VAL A 184 -12.85 -13.40 18.26
CA VAL A 184 -13.15 -12.40 19.30
C VAL A 184 -14.63 -12.03 19.26
N PHE A 185 -15.24 -12.05 18.07
CA PHE A 185 -16.65 -11.69 17.86
C PHE A 185 -17.60 -12.90 17.77
N MET A 186 -17.13 -14.07 17.36
CA MET A 186 -17.93 -15.29 17.24
C MET A 186 -17.94 -16.05 18.58
N ARG A 187 -19.13 -16.19 19.17
CA ARG A 187 -19.37 -17.06 20.33
C ARG A 187 -19.41 -18.51 19.87
N TYR A 188 -18.51 -19.35 20.38
CA TYR A 188 -18.66 -20.80 20.30
C TYR A 188 -18.90 -21.29 21.74
N GLU A 189 -20.16 -21.29 22.18
CA GLU A 189 -20.54 -21.79 23.51
C GLU A 189 -20.55 -23.33 23.57
N ASP A 190 -20.58 -24.05 22.43
CA ASP A 190 -20.78 -25.51 22.37
C ASP A 190 -19.58 -26.34 21.84
N SER A 191 -18.36 -25.81 21.90
CA SER A 191 -17.16 -26.63 21.62
C SER A 191 -16.08 -26.34 22.65
N ASP A 192 -15.65 -27.36 23.38
CA ASP A 192 -14.67 -27.33 24.48
C ASP A 192 -13.28 -26.71 24.13
N ASP A 193 -13.05 -26.24 22.91
CA ASP A 193 -11.72 -25.95 22.39
C ASP A 193 -11.41 -24.49 22.02
N PHE A 194 -12.37 -23.55 22.10
CA PHE A 194 -12.24 -22.27 21.38
C PHE A 194 -12.72 -20.98 22.08
N GLU A 195 -13.04 -20.97 23.38
CA GLU A 195 -13.43 -19.72 24.04
C GLU A 195 -12.22 -18.77 24.19
N LEU A 196 -12.15 -17.73 23.34
CA LEU A 196 -11.21 -16.62 23.53
C LEU A 196 -11.68 -15.78 24.70
N LYS A 197 -10.83 -15.54 25.70
CA LYS A 197 -11.13 -14.63 26.82
C LYS A 197 -10.44 -13.29 26.60
N VAL A 198 -11.20 -12.21 26.78
CA VAL A 198 -10.69 -10.84 26.69
C VAL A 198 -10.54 -10.30 28.10
N TYR A 199 -9.35 -9.84 28.44
CA TYR A 199 -9.07 -9.21 29.71
C TYR A 199 -8.57 -7.79 29.49
N GLU A 200 -8.88 -6.91 30.42
CA GLU A 200 -8.29 -5.59 30.55
C GLU A 200 -7.46 -5.52 31.84
N VAL A 201 -6.46 -4.66 31.87
CA VAL A 201 -5.68 -4.38 33.08
C VAL A 201 -6.31 -3.19 33.81
N ILE A 202 -6.79 -3.43 35.03
CA ILE A 202 -7.48 -2.42 35.87
C ILE A 202 -6.57 -1.79 36.92
N GLY A 203 -5.34 -2.27 37.07
CA GLY A 203 -4.39 -1.76 38.05
C GLY A 203 -3.15 -2.63 38.18
N LYS A 204 -2.36 -2.38 39.22
CA LYS A 204 -1.21 -3.22 39.61
C LYS A 204 -1.36 -3.66 41.06
N ASP A 205 -0.95 -4.88 41.36
CA ASP A 205 -0.90 -5.41 42.73
C ASP A 205 0.27 -4.80 43.54
N THR A 206 0.39 -5.18 44.81
CA THR A 206 1.47 -4.70 45.70
C THR A 206 2.88 -5.05 45.22
N ASN A 207 3.00 -6.02 44.32
CA ASN A 207 4.25 -6.48 43.74
C ASN A 207 4.49 -5.90 42.33
N GLY A 208 3.60 -5.04 41.84
CA GLY A 208 3.67 -4.42 40.52
C GLY A 208 3.12 -5.27 39.36
N ASN A 209 2.54 -6.44 39.63
CA ASN A 209 1.93 -7.28 38.59
C ASN A 209 0.57 -6.70 38.16
N PRO A 210 0.20 -6.81 36.87
CA PRO A 210 -1.09 -6.31 36.39
C PRO A 210 -2.25 -7.08 37.02
N ILE A 211 -3.23 -6.35 37.54
CA ILE A 211 -4.53 -6.89 37.97
C ILE A 211 -5.44 -6.87 36.75
N GLU A 212 -5.97 -8.04 36.39
CA GLU A 212 -6.73 -8.22 35.16
C GLU A 212 -8.20 -8.54 35.45
N ARG A 213 -9.10 -7.91 34.69
CA ARG A 213 -10.54 -8.20 34.71
C ARG A 213 -10.96 -8.79 33.37
N GLN A 214 -11.69 -9.90 33.41
CA GLN A 214 -12.31 -10.46 32.20
C GLN A 214 -13.55 -9.64 31.83
N LEU A 215 -13.71 -9.31 30.55
CA LEU A 215 -14.92 -8.63 30.06
C LEU A 215 -16.17 -9.51 30.22
N GLU A 216 -17.26 -8.88 30.66
CA GLU A 216 -18.56 -9.51 30.80
C GLU A 216 -19.23 -9.82 29.45
N LYS A 217 -20.22 -10.72 29.45
CA LYS A 217 -20.94 -11.13 28.24
C LYS A 217 -21.58 -9.95 27.51
N SER A 218 -22.18 -9.00 28.24
CA SER A 218 -22.81 -7.77 27.71
C SER A 218 -21.80 -6.82 27.05
N GLN A 219 -20.62 -6.66 27.67
CA GLN A 219 -19.53 -5.86 27.14
C GLN A 219 -18.96 -6.48 25.86
N ARG A 220 -18.83 -7.81 25.81
CA ARG A 220 -18.34 -8.51 24.62
C ARG A 220 -19.28 -8.43 23.41
N GLU A 221 -20.59 -8.25 23.61
CA GLU A 221 -21.54 -8.07 22.49
C GLU A 221 -21.29 -6.79 21.72
N LYS A 222 -21.01 -5.72 22.47
CA LYS A 222 -20.80 -4.37 21.95
C LYS A 222 -19.37 -4.10 21.52
N LEU A 223 -18.44 -4.99 21.88
CA LEU A 223 -17.01 -4.88 21.62
C LEU A 223 -16.71 -4.46 20.17
N GLN A 224 -15.89 -3.43 20.04
CA GLN A 224 -15.35 -2.94 18.77
C GLN A 224 -13.86 -3.26 18.68
N PHE A 225 -13.29 -3.22 17.48
CA PHE A 225 -11.87 -3.37 17.25
C PHE A 225 -11.36 -2.29 16.29
N LYS A 226 -10.38 -1.50 16.73
CA LYS A 226 -9.72 -0.49 15.89
C LYS A 226 -8.28 -0.89 15.63
N ILE A 227 -7.87 -0.84 14.36
CA ILE A 227 -6.46 -0.90 13.96
C ILE A 227 -6.02 0.53 13.73
N LEU A 228 -5.13 1.02 14.58
CA LEU A 228 -4.61 2.39 14.50
C LEU A 228 -3.30 2.36 13.73
N ILE A 229 -3.32 2.89 12.51
CA ILE A 229 -2.15 3.03 11.67
C ILE A 229 -1.67 4.47 11.81
N PRO A 230 -0.53 4.70 12.48
CA PRO A 230 -0.07 6.05 12.78
C PRO A 230 0.33 6.81 11.52
N ASP A 231 0.32 8.14 11.61
CA ASP A 231 0.81 9.01 10.54
C ASP A 231 2.33 8.88 10.30
N LYS A 232 3.08 8.47 11.35
CA LYS A 232 4.52 8.18 11.26
C LYS A 232 4.86 6.79 11.79
N MET A 233 5.78 6.09 11.12
CA MET A 233 6.15 4.70 11.44
C MET A 233 6.71 4.53 12.84
N HIS A 234 7.51 5.50 13.32
CA HIS A 234 8.14 5.43 14.65
C HIS A 234 7.12 5.44 15.80
N MET A 235 5.90 5.95 15.57
CA MET A 235 4.85 6.01 16.58
C MET A 235 4.26 4.63 16.91
N ALA A 236 4.49 3.63 16.05
CA ALA A 236 4.13 2.25 16.33
C ALA A 236 5.09 1.56 17.33
N ASN A 237 6.13 2.24 17.80
CA ASN A 237 7.08 1.71 18.77
C ASN A 237 6.43 1.58 20.16
N HIS A 238 6.65 0.44 20.83
CA HIS A 238 6.14 0.18 22.18
C HIS A 238 6.58 1.21 23.23
N ASP A 239 7.82 1.71 23.17
CA ASP A 239 8.31 2.73 24.09
C ASP A 239 7.62 4.08 23.84
N TYR A 240 7.34 4.42 22.58
CA TYR A 240 6.59 5.61 22.23
C TYR A 240 5.17 5.56 22.82
N ILE A 241 4.45 4.45 22.59
CA ILE A 241 3.11 4.26 23.13
C ILE A 241 3.11 4.28 24.67
N ARG A 242 4.09 3.64 25.31
CA ARG A 242 4.22 3.67 26.78
C ARG A 242 4.40 5.09 27.30
N ASN A 243 5.24 5.90 26.64
CA ASN A 243 5.44 7.30 27.02
C ASN A 243 4.15 8.13 26.86
N LEU A 244 3.33 7.85 25.84
CA LEU A 244 2.01 8.49 25.69
C LEU A 244 1.06 8.12 26.85
N GLN A 245 1.06 6.85 27.28
CA GLN A 245 0.26 6.40 28.42
C GLN A 245 0.73 7.06 29.73
N GLU A 246 2.04 7.09 29.98
CA GLU A 246 2.64 7.73 31.16
C GLU A 246 2.40 9.25 31.19
N GLY A 247 2.47 9.90 30.03
CA GLY A 247 2.15 11.30 29.82
C GLY A 247 0.66 11.63 29.83
N LYS A 248 -0.22 10.62 29.93
CA LYS A 248 -1.70 10.75 29.86
C LYS A 248 -2.20 11.44 28.59
N LEU A 249 -1.46 11.28 27.49
CA LEU A 249 -1.86 11.77 26.16
C LEU A 249 -2.85 10.81 25.49
N ILE A 250 -2.87 9.55 25.93
CA ILE A 250 -3.85 8.55 25.52
C ILE A 250 -4.41 7.84 26.76
N ASP A 251 -5.64 7.34 26.64
CA ASP A 251 -6.40 6.67 27.71
C ASP A 251 -6.36 5.14 27.63
N PHE A 252 -5.45 4.60 26.81
CA PHE A 252 -5.40 3.17 26.54
C PHE A 252 -4.94 2.38 27.76
N VAL A 253 -5.69 1.34 28.11
CA VAL A 253 -5.28 0.31 29.06
C VAL A 253 -4.76 -0.92 28.34
N ALA A 254 -3.86 -1.66 28.98
CA ALA A 254 -3.41 -2.94 28.44
C ALA A 254 -4.58 -3.93 28.39
N ALA A 255 -4.67 -4.69 27.31
CA ALA A 255 -5.64 -5.75 27.14
C ALA A 255 -4.96 -7.01 26.63
N LYS A 256 -5.60 -8.15 26.86
CA LYS A 256 -5.14 -9.41 26.31
C LYS A 256 -6.30 -10.25 25.81
N VAL A 257 -6.07 -10.88 24.66
CA VAL A 257 -6.93 -11.93 24.12
C VAL A 257 -6.21 -13.24 24.28
N VAL A 258 -6.74 -14.13 25.12
CA VAL A 258 -6.09 -15.41 25.43
C VAL A 258 -6.76 -16.53 24.67
N ARG A 259 -5.97 -17.27 23.89
CA ARG A 259 -6.35 -18.56 23.31
C ARG A 259 -5.51 -19.67 23.92
N ARG A 260 -6.11 -20.53 24.75
CA ARG A 260 -5.39 -21.57 25.49
C ARG A 260 -4.20 -20.97 26.27
N SER A 261 -2.96 -21.18 25.81
CA SER A 261 -1.72 -20.72 26.45
C SER A 261 -1.01 -19.57 25.72
N ARG A 262 -1.53 -19.07 24.59
CA ARG A 262 -0.91 -17.97 23.85
C ARG A 262 -1.72 -16.68 24.05
N PRO A 263 -1.23 -15.73 24.88
CA PRO A 263 -1.83 -14.42 24.97
C PRO A 263 -1.45 -13.58 23.75
N PHE A 264 -2.43 -12.85 23.22
CA PHE A 264 -2.23 -11.76 22.29
C PHE A 264 -2.42 -10.46 23.06
N ASN A 265 -1.35 -9.69 23.19
CA ASN A 265 -1.38 -8.41 23.90
C ASN A 265 -1.90 -7.33 22.95
N LEU A 266 -2.85 -6.56 23.44
CA LEU A 266 -3.55 -5.50 22.73
C LEU A 266 -3.70 -4.31 23.70
N TYR A 267 -4.32 -3.25 23.21
CA TYR A 267 -4.80 -2.17 24.03
C TYR A 267 -6.33 -2.19 24.08
N MET A 268 -6.89 -1.49 25.05
CA MET A 268 -8.32 -1.26 25.16
C MET A 268 -8.57 0.16 25.63
N ARG A 269 -9.69 0.73 25.19
CA ARG A 269 -10.29 1.91 25.79
C ARG A 269 -11.80 1.75 25.85
N TYR A 270 -12.46 2.72 26.45
CA TYR A 270 -13.91 2.86 26.40
C TYR A 270 -14.23 4.09 25.56
N ASP A 271 -15.24 4.00 24.69
CA ASP A 271 -15.78 5.19 24.04
C ASP A 271 -16.66 5.99 25.02
N ASP A 272 -17.14 7.16 24.60
CA ASP A 272 -18.02 8.02 25.39
C ASP A 272 -19.33 7.32 25.84
N SER A 273 -19.74 6.27 25.14
CA SER A 273 -20.92 5.46 25.48
C SER A 273 -20.64 4.35 26.50
N GLY A 274 -19.37 4.17 26.90
CA GLY A 274 -18.91 3.08 27.76
C GLY A 274 -18.77 1.74 27.04
N THR A 275 -18.72 1.74 25.70
CA THR A 275 -18.50 0.53 24.91
C THR A 275 -17.00 0.23 24.85
N PRO A 276 -16.56 -1.01 25.16
CA PRO A 276 -15.15 -1.37 25.07
C PRO A 276 -14.70 -1.45 23.61
N VAL A 277 -13.54 -0.86 23.33
CA VAL A 277 -12.88 -0.85 22.04
C VAL A 277 -11.50 -1.48 22.20
N LEU A 278 -11.29 -2.65 21.59
CA LEU A 278 -9.95 -3.22 21.46
C LEU A 278 -9.16 -2.44 20.42
N ILE A 279 -7.89 -2.20 20.71
CA ILE A 279 -7.01 -1.41 19.87
C ILE A 279 -5.75 -2.22 19.59
N ASP A 280 -5.36 -2.27 18.32
CA ASP A 280 -4.03 -2.72 17.92
C ASP A 280 -3.32 -1.59 17.17
N ILE A 281 -2.07 -1.35 17.54
CA ILE A 281 -1.15 -0.49 16.80
C ILE A 281 -0.10 -1.43 16.17
N PRO A 282 -0.07 -1.61 14.85
CA PRO A 282 0.77 -2.63 14.23
C PRO A 282 2.27 -2.33 14.39
N THR A 283 2.91 -2.93 15.38
CA THR A 283 4.34 -2.70 15.67
C THR A 283 5.28 -3.16 14.55
N VAL A 284 4.79 -4.01 13.65
CA VAL A 284 5.47 -4.39 12.41
C VAL A 284 5.83 -3.17 11.55
N LEU A 285 5.12 -2.05 11.68
CA LEU A 285 5.42 -0.81 10.96
C LEU A 285 6.79 -0.22 11.34
N VAL A 286 7.30 -0.48 12.54
CA VAL A 286 8.66 -0.07 12.93
C VAL A 286 9.71 -0.73 12.03
N THR A 287 9.48 -1.97 11.60
CA THR A 287 10.42 -2.67 10.71
C THR A 287 10.42 -2.12 9.27
N LEU A 288 9.39 -1.36 8.89
CA LEU A 288 9.38 -0.61 7.62
C LEU A 288 10.42 0.49 7.63
N ASN A 289 10.56 1.18 8.76
CA ASN A 289 11.51 2.28 8.93
C ASN A 289 12.94 1.81 8.59
N ASP A 290 13.39 0.74 9.26
CA ASP A 290 14.72 0.14 9.03
C ASP A 290 14.91 -0.34 7.57
N SER A 291 13.84 -0.86 6.97
CA SER A 291 13.87 -1.33 5.59
C SER A 291 14.04 -0.20 4.59
N ILE A 292 13.31 0.91 4.76
CA ILE A 292 13.39 2.08 3.86
C ILE A 292 14.77 2.72 3.98
N GLN A 293 15.28 2.88 5.21
CA GLN A 293 16.61 3.43 5.47
C GLN A 293 17.71 2.66 4.74
N ARG A 294 17.74 1.32 4.88
CA ARG A 294 18.75 0.47 4.24
C ARG A 294 18.69 0.51 2.71
N ARG A 295 17.50 0.64 2.12
CA ARG A 295 17.32 0.62 0.66
C ARG A 295 17.78 1.89 -0.02
N ARG A 296 17.71 3.02 0.68
CA ARG A 296 18.09 4.32 0.14
C ARG A 296 19.51 4.74 0.51
N GLY A 297 20.22 3.96 1.32
CA GLY A 297 21.54 4.33 1.83
C GLY A 297 21.52 5.63 2.65
N LEU A 298 20.36 5.98 3.23
CA LEU A 298 20.19 7.21 3.99
C LEU A 298 20.89 7.08 5.34
N GLN A 299 21.66 8.10 5.72
CA GLN A 299 22.15 8.24 7.09
C GLN A 299 20.99 8.70 8.00
N GLU A 300 21.01 8.38 9.30
CA GLU A 300 19.96 8.77 10.27
C GLU A 300 19.63 10.27 10.24
N THR A 301 20.59 11.12 9.86
CA THR A 301 20.42 12.58 9.73
C THR A 301 19.54 13.03 8.55
N GLN A 302 19.11 12.11 7.68
CA GLN A 302 18.28 12.41 6.49
C GLN A 302 16.82 11.96 6.67
N ILE A 303 16.46 11.44 7.84
CA ILE A 303 15.08 11.14 8.25
C ILE A 303 14.31 12.48 8.35
N ASP A 304 13.05 12.50 7.93
CA ASP A 304 12.16 13.70 7.86
C ASP A 304 12.44 14.71 6.73
N ASN A 305 13.26 14.39 5.72
CA ASN A 305 13.29 15.20 4.49
C ASN A 305 12.00 14.99 3.64
N SER A 306 11.75 15.84 2.64
CA SER A 306 10.52 15.76 1.82
C SER A 306 10.37 14.44 1.05
N GLU A 307 11.48 13.79 0.68
CA GLU A 307 11.49 12.51 -0.01
C GLU A 307 11.16 11.35 0.94
N TRP A 308 11.73 11.37 2.15
CA TRP A 308 11.43 10.45 3.23
C TRP A 308 9.95 10.48 3.59
N LEU A 309 9.41 11.69 3.85
CA LEU A 309 8.01 11.87 4.22
C LEU A 309 7.07 11.31 3.14
N LEU A 310 7.40 11.51 1.87
CA LEU A 310 6.64 10.94 0.76
C LEU A 310 6.66 9.40 0.78
N LEU A 311 7.84 8.80 0.96
CA LEU A 311 7.99 7.34 0.99
C LEU A 311 7.33 6.70 2.22
N GLU A 312 7.50 7.32 3.39
CA GLU A 312 6.87 6.88 4.64
C GLU A 312 5.35 6.89 4.50
N THR A 313 4.80 8.00 3.98
CA THR A 313 3.37 8.14 3.73
C THR A 313 2.86 7.06 2.76
N GLN A 314 3.58 6.83 1.65
CA GLN A 314 3.18 5.83 0.64
C GLN A 314 3.18 4.40 1.20
N GLU A 315 4.18 4.03 1.99
CA GLU A 315 4.28 2.69 2.57
C GLU A 315 3.20 2.45 3.63
N LEU A 316 2.94 3.44 4.48
CA LEU A 316 1.86 3.37 5.46
C LEU A 316 0.47 3.37 4.81
N GLU A 317 0.24 4.16 3.77
CA GLU A 317 -1.02 4.18 3.00
C GLU A 317 -1.28 2.83 2.30
N ARG A 318 -0.22 2.22 1.73
CA ARG A 318 -0.30 0.86 1.17
C ARG A 318 -0.67 -0.15 2.25
N PHE A 319 -0.06 -0.07 3.43
CA PHE A 319 -0.38 -0.94 4.55
C PHE A 319 -1.86 -0.79 4.96
N ALA A 320 -2.33 0.45 5.09
CA ALA A 320 -3.73 0.76 5.42
C ALA A 320 -4.71 0.23 4.38
N SER A 321 -4.42 0.43 3.10
CA SER A 321 -5.25 -0.07 2.00
C SER A 321 -5.37 -1.60 2.01
N LYS A 322 -4.29 -2.32 2.33
CA LYS A 322 -4.33 -3.78 2.47
C LYS A 322 -5.11 -4.24 3.71
N CYS A 323 -4.98 -3.53 4.85
CA CYS A 323 -5.81 -3.77 6.03
C CYS A 323 -7.31 -3.58 5.72
N GLU A 324 -7.66 -2.57 4.93
CA GLU A 324 -9.04 -2.28 4.58
C GLU A 324 -9.63 -3.31 3.60
N LEU A 325 -8.84 -3.77 2.63
CA LEU A 325 -9.22 -4.88 1.75
C LEU A 325 -9.47 -6.16 2.57
N PHE A 326 -8.60 -6.45 3.54
CA PHE A 326 -8.77 -7.58 4.45
C PHE A 326 -10.03 -7.44 5.31
N ARG A 327 -10.31 -6.25 5.86
CA ARG A 327 -11.53 -5.97 6.62
C ARG A 327 -12.77 -6.33 5.79
N LYS A 328 -12.87 -5.81 4.56
CA LYS A 328 -14.00 -6.10 3.64
C LYS A 328 -14.16 -7.59 3.36
N LYS A 329 -13.04 -8.31 3.13
CA LYS A 329 -13.05 -9.76 2.94
C LYS A 329 -13.54 -10.48 4.19
N LEU A 330 -13.07 -10.09 5.36
CA LEU A 330 -13.45 -10.68 6.64
C LEU A 330 -14.94 -10.50 6.94
N GLU A 331 -15.51 -9.32 6.67
CA GLU A 331 -16.94 -9.07 6.85
C GLU A 331 -17.81 -9.89 5.89
N THR A 332 -17.28 -10.20 4.70
CA THR A 332 -17.95 -11.06 3.73
C THR A 332 -17.94 -12.52 4.19
N GLU A 333 -16.82 -13.00 4.73
CA GLU A 333 -16.66 -14.38 5.22
C GLU A 333 -17.37 -14.60 6.58
N TYR A 334 -17.35 -13.58 7.45
CA TYR A 334 -17.89 -13.60 8.80
C TYR A 334 -18.82 -12.39 9.04
N PRO A 335 -20.11 -12.47 8.67
CA PRO A 335 -21.05 -11.36 8.80
C PRO A 335 -21.21 -10.79 10.22
N SER A 336 -20.88 -11.58 11.26
CA SER A 336 -20.87 -11.15 12.66
C SER A 336 -19.81 -10.07 12.98
N THR A 337 -18.82 -9.91 12.12
CA THR A 337 -17.76 -8.90 12.23
C THR A 337 -18.11 -7.58 11.56
N LYS A 338 -19.24 -7.53 10.84
CA LYS A 338 -19.68 -6.35 10.10
C LYS A 338 -19.86 -5.15 11.02
N ASN A 339 -19.28 -4.01 10.64
CA ASN A 339 -19.30 -2.76 11.42
C ASN A 339 -18.67 -2.89 12.82
N LYS A 340 -17.91 -3.96 13.10
CA LYS A 340 -17.20 -4.13 14.39
C LYS A 340 -15.71 -3.80 14.31
N ILE A 341 -15.19 -3.65 13.10
CA ILE A 341 -13.77 -3.44 12.83
C ILE A 341 -13.63 -2.11 12.10
N GLN A 342 -12.72 -1.26 12.56
CA GLN A 342 -12.38 0.00 11.92
C GLN A 342 -10.88 0.07 11.68
N ILE A 343 -10.49 0.46 10.47
CA ILE A 343 -9.10 0.82 10.16
C ILE A 343 -9.01 2.34 10.26
N VAL A 344 -8.19 2.85 11.18
CA VAL A 344 -7.94 4.28 11.36
C VAL A 344 -6.59 4.59 10.75
N TRP A 345 -6.59 5.35 9.66
CA TRP A 345 -5.40 5.78 8.94
C TRP A 345 -5.01 7.20 9.37
N ARG A 346 -3.71 7.48 9.44
CA ARG A 346 -3.11 8.73 9.95
C ARG A 346 -3.41 9.03 11.41
N TRP A 347 -3.54 7.99 12.22
CA TRP A 347 -3.80 8.18 13.64
C TRP A 347 -2.69 9.01 14.31
N SER A 348 -3.11 10.01 15.09
CA SER A 348 -2.26 10.79 15.99
C SER A 348 -2.84 10.82 17.40
N PRO A 349 -2.01 10.90 18.47
CA PRO A 349 -2.47 11.05 19.84
C PRO A 349 -3.36 12.28 20.07
N ASP A 350 -3.21 13.32 19.25
CA ASP A 350 -3.99 14.56 19.35
C ASP A 350 -5.36 14.48 18.67
N GLU A 351 -5.63 13.43 17.89
CA GLU A 351 -6.92 13.23 17.22
C GLU A 351 -7.93 12.56 18.15
N ASN A 352 -9.16 13.07 18.15
CA ASN A 352 -10.23 12.43 18.89
C ASN A 352 -10.65 11.14 18.18
N LEU A 353 -10.63 10.02 18.90
CA LEU A 353 -10.83 8.67 18.37
C LEU A 353 -12.31 8.23 18.33
N ASP A 354 -13.24 9.15 18.57
CA ASP A 354 -14.67 8.87 18.75
C ASP A 354 -15.42 8.67 17.43
#